data_AF-A0A3P5ZIW7-F1
#
_entry.id   AF-A0A3P5ZIW7-F1
#
_cell.length_a   1.000
_cell.length_b   1.000
_cell.length_c   1.000
_cell.angle_alpha   90.00
_cell.angle_beta   90.00
_cell.angle_gamma   90.00
#
_symmetry.space_group_name_H-M   'P 1'
#
loop_
_entity.id
_entity.type
_entity.pdbx_description
1 polymer ?
#
loop_
_entity_poly.entity_id
_entity_poly.type
_entity_poly.pdbx_seq_one_letter_code
_entity_poly.pdbx_strand_id
1 'polypeptide(L)'
;LVINCPYAKKVWELAPSAIRKIPSLPPTGIEAGTLSAWIVWSIWCSRNQLIFEKRNFSPEETIRKAISDAREWMMAQPPPNPNRSKPLIRLKPIPRAPHLCAIFTDAAWN
;
A
#
# COMPACT_ATOMS: atom_id res chain seq x y z
N LEU A 1 12.38 -6.86 -3.42
CA LEU A 1 12.08 -8.01 -4.32
C LEU A 1 11.08 -7.67 -5.45
N VAL A 2 10.14 -6.74 -5.28
CA VAL A 2 9.13 -6.40 -6.33
C VAL A 2 9.70 -5.57 -7.51
N ILE A 3 10.78 -4.81 -7.30
CA ILE A 3 11.26 -3.79 -8.26
C ILE A 3 12.37 -4.27 -9.21
N ASN A 4 12.81 -5.54 -9.13
CA ASN A 4 13.90 -6.05 -9.98
C ASN A 4 13.45 -6.41 -11.41
N CYS A 5 12.17 -6.23 -11.76
CA CYS A 5 11.66 -6.48 -13.10
C CYS A 5 11.73 -5.18 -13.95
N PRO A 6 12.22 -5.22 -15.21
CA PRO A 6 12.25 -4.06 -16.11
C PRO A 6 10.88 -3.39 -16.28
N TYR A 7 9.81 -4.19 -16.25
CA TYR A 7 8.44 -3.71 -16.29
C TYR A 7 8.10 -2.84 -15.07
N ALA A 8 8.35 -3.36 -13.86
CA ALA A 8 8.08 -2.65 -12.62
C ALA A 8 8.90 -1.36 -12.52
N LYS A 9 10.15 -1.37 -13.01
CA LYS A 9 10.99 -0.18 -13.08
C LYS A 9 10.40 0.90 -13.98
N LYS A 10 9.90 0.55 -15.17
CA LYS A 10 9.22 1.50 -16.06
C LYS A 10 7.95 2.08 -15.41
N VAL A 11 7.13 1.25 -14.78
CA VAL A 11 5.94 1.72 -14.05
C VAL A 11 6.32 2.71 -12.94
N TRP A 12 7.37 2.40 -12.19
CA TRP A 12 7.86 3.27 -11.12
C TRP A 12 8.47 4.59 -11.65
N GLU A 13 9.12 4.55 -12.80
CA GLU A 13 9.63 5.74 -13.47
C GLU A 13 8.51 6.62 -14.04
N LEU A 14 7.41 6.05 -14.52
CA LEU A 14 6.25 6.82 -14.98
C LEU A 14 5.44 7.44 -13.83
N ALA A 15 5.71 7.02 -12.59
CA ALA A 15 5.03 7.55 -11.43
C ALA A 15 5.37 9.06 -11.22
N PRO A 16 4.36 9.91 -10.92
CA PRO A 16 4.58 11.35 -10.76
C PRO A 16 5.64 11.66 -9.68
N SER A 17 6.41 12.72 -9.91
CA SER A 17 7.53 13.15 -9.06
C SER A 17 7.17 13.38 -7.58
N ALA A 18 5.87 13.59 -7.28
CA ALA A 18 5.31 13.66 -5.94
C ALA A 18 5.50 12.38 -5.11
N ILE A 19 5.66 11.21 -5.74
CA ILE A 19 5.91 9.91 -5.08
C ILE A 19 7.41 9.66 -4.88
N ARG A 20 8.25 10.23 -5.76
CA ARG A 20 9.71 10.05 -5.75
C ARG A 20 10.39 10.81 -4.62
N LYS A 21 9.77 11.89 -4.14
CA LYS A 21 10.13 12.49 -2.87
C LYS A 21 9.29 11.77 -1.82
N ILE A 22 9.93 11.19 -0.81
CA ILE A 22 9.29 10.95 0.48
C ILE A 22 9.57 12.22 1.31
N PRO A 23 8.81 13.33 1.20
CA PRO A 23 8.71 14.25 2.31
C PRO A 23 7.49 13.82 3.12
N SER A 24 7.70 13.71 4.42
CA SER A 24 6.65 13.66 5.43
C SER A 24 5.46 14.54 5.06
N LEU A 25 4.29 13.91 4.93
CA LEU A 25 2.93 14.47 4.85
C LEU A 25 2.63 15.47 3.69
N PRO A 26 1.47 15.37 3.02
CA PRO A 26 1.23 16.08 1.77
C PRO A 26 0.45 17.39 1.99
N PRO A 27 0.77 18.49 1.28
CA PRO A 27 -0.20 19.54 0.98
C PRO A 27 -1.13 19.18 -0.20
N THR A 28 -1.02 17.96 -0.76
CA THR A 28 -1.80 17.46 -1.90
C THR A 28 -2.97 16.54 -1.54
N GLY A 29 -3.26 16.33 -0.25
CA GLY A 29 -4.44 15.57 0.20
C GLY A 29 -4.42 14.05 -0.07
N ILE A 30 -3.49 13.53 -0.87
CA ILE A 30 -3.25 12.09 -1.02
C ILE A 30 -2.12 11.72 -0.07
N GLU A 31 -2.40 10.91 0.95
CA GLU A 31 -1.35 10.38 1.83
C GLU A 31 -0.26 9.69 1.00
N ALA A 32 0.99 10.16 1.13
CA ALA A 32 2.12 9.70 0.32
C ALA A 32 2.38 8.18 0.39
N GLY A 33 1.88 7.52 1.45
CA GLY A 33 1.91 6.06 1.58
C GLY A 33 0.88 5.33 0.72
N THR A 34 -0.25 5.96 0.39
CA THR A 34 -1.38 5.30 -0.27
C THR A 34 -1.06 5.01 -1.73
N LEU A 35 -0.51 5.99 -2.46
CA LEU A 35 -0.25 5.82 -3.90
C LEU A 35 0.89 4.83 -4.20
N SER A 36 1.93 4.79 -3.36
CA SER A 36 3.00 3.78 -3.51
C SER A 36 2.48 2.36 -3.26
N ALA A 37 1.57 2.18 -2.28
CA ALA A 37 0.88 0.91 -2.07
C ALA A 37 0.01 0.51 -3.27
N TRP A 38 -0.75 1.46 -3.85
CA TRP A 38 -1.56 1.20 -5.05
C TRP A 38 -0.71 0.84 -6.27
N ILE A 39 0.48 1.43 -6.44
CA ILE A 39 1.39 1.04 -7.53
C ILE A 39 1.87 -0.40 -7.36
N VAL A 40 2.28 -0.79 -6.16
CA VAL A 40 2.71 -2.18 -5.87
C VAL A 40 1.54 -3.14 -6.08
N TRP A 41 0.34 -2.77 -5.62
CA TRP A 41 -0.89 -3.54 -5.82
C TRP A 41 -1.21 -3.71 -7.31
N SER A 42 -1.18 -2.64 -8.10
CA SER A 42 -1.44 -2.71 -9.53
C SER A 42 -0.42 -3.56 -10.27
N ILE A 43 0.88 -3.47 -9.92
CA ILE A 43 1.92 -4.35 -10.49
C ILE A 43 1.63 -5.83 -10.18
N TRP A 44 1.21 -6.12 -8.94
CA TRP A 44 0.83 -7.47 -8.54
C TRP A 44 -0.40 -7.98 -9.31
N CYS A 45 -1.45 -7.16 -9.45
CA CYS A 45 -2.63 -7.48 -10.24
C CYS A 45 -2.28 -7.74 -11.71
N SER A 46 -1.49 -6.87 -12.35
CA SER A 46 -1.03 -7.06 -13.73
C SER A 46 -0.25 -8.37 -13.90
N ARG A 47 0.59 -8.73 -12.92
CA ARG A 47 1.31 -10.01 -12.92
C ARG A 47 0.36 -11.20 -12.81
N ASN A 48 -0.65 -11.13 -11.97
CA ASN A 48 -1.62 -12.21 -11.82
C ASN A 48 -2.47 -12.38 -13.08
N GLN A 49 -2.94 -11.27 -13.68
CA GLN A 49 -3.71 -11.31 -14.91
C GLN A 49 -2.88 -11.87 -16.09
N LEU A 50 -1.56 -11.62 -16.11
CA LEU A 50 -0.68 -12.25 -17.08
C LEU A 50 -0.58 -13.77 -16.87
N ILE A 51 -0.48 -14.23 -15.63
CA ILE A 51 -0.32 -15.66 -15.31
C ILE A 51 -1.62 -16.44 -15.58
N PHE A 52 -2.76 -15.91 -15.14
CA PHE A 52 -4.04 -16.62 -15.17
C PHE A 52 -4.86 -16.35 -16.43
N GLU A 53 -4.81 -15.13 -16.98
CA GLU A 53 -5.64 -14.72 -18.13
C GLU A 53 -4.81 -14.50 -19.41
N LYS A 54 -3.48 -14.64 -19.35
CA LYS A 54 -2.55 -14.29 -20.45
C LYS A 54 -2.73 -12.86 -20.96
N ARG A 55 -3.26 -11.97 -20.12
CA ARG A 55 -3.45 -10.56 -20.45
C ARG A 55 -2.23 -9.75 -20.03
N ASN A 56 -1.67 -9.00 -20.97
CA ASN A 56 -0.55 -8.11 -20.72
C ASN A 56 -1.03 -6.66 -20.70
N PHE A 57 -0.53 -5.89 -19.74
CA PHE A 57 -0.84 -4.46 -19.59
C PHE A 57 0.41 -3.64 -19.82
N SER A 58 0.28 -2.53 -20.53
CA SER A 58 1.38 -1.59 -20.67
C SER A 58 1.71 -0.93 -19.33
N PRO A 59 2.98 -0.54 -19.09
CA PRO A 59 3.36 0.20 -17.89
C PRO A 59 2.51 1.46 -17.65
N GLU A 60 2.13 2.14 -18.75
CA GLU A 60 1.32 3.35 -18.78
C GLU A 60 -0.13 3.09 -18.32
N GLU A 61 -0.72 1.98 -18.74
CA GLU A 61 -2.04 1.54 -18.26
C GLU A 61 -2.03 1.21 -16.77
N THR A 62 -1.00 0.50 -16.32
CA THR A 62 -0.87 0.10 -14.92
C THR A 62 -0.70 1.30 -13.99
N ILE A 63 0.12 2.29 -14.36
CA ILE A 63 0.26 3.51 -13.54
C ILE A 63 -1.00 4.37 -13.56
N ARG A 64 -1.67 4.49 -14.72
CA ARG A 64 -2.93 5.23 -14.83
C ARG A 64 -4.02 4.59 -13.98
N LYS A 65 -4.10 3.27 -13.97
CA LYS A 65 -5.02 2.51 -13.11
C LYS A 65 -4.69 2.74 -11.64
N ALA A 66 -3.44 2.60 -11.23
CA ALA A 66 -3.02 2.82 -9.84
C ALA A 66 -3.40 4.23 -9.34
N ILE A 67 -3.25 5.25 -10.17
CA ILE A 67 -3.63 6.63 -9.85
C ILE A 67 -5.15 6.78 -9.73
N SER A 68 -5.93 6.19 -10.65
CA SER A 68 -7.40 6.22 -10.59
C SER A 68 -7.91 5.53 -9.32
N ASP A 69 -7.46 4.30 -9.08
CA ASP A 69 -7.85 3.51 -7.90
C ASP A 69 -7.49 4.26 -6.60
N ALA A 70 -6.30 4.86 -6.51
CA ALA A 70 -5.89 5.62 -5.33
C ALA A 70 -6.77 6.85 -5.08
N ARG A 71 -7.17 7.55 -6.15
CA ARG A 71 -8.08 8.71 -6.06
C ARG A 71 -9.48 8.29 -5.65
N GLU A 72 -10.01 7.24 -6.28
CA GLU A 72 -11.32 6.69 -5.97
C GLU A 72 -11.38 6.22 -4.51
N TRP A 73 -10.35 5.52 -4.05
CA TRP A 73 -10.23 5.10 -2.65
C TRP A 73 -10.25 6.27 -1.68
N MET A 74 -9.50 7.34 -1.98
CA MET A 74 -9.47 8.54 -1.16
C MET A 74 -10.83 9.24 -1.10
N MET A 75 -11.53 9.35 -2.23
CA MET A 75 -12.86 9.96 -2.29
C MET A 75 -13.93 9.12 -1.60
N ALA A 76 -13.78 7.80 -1.58
CA ALA A 76 -14.69 6.88 -0.90
C ALA A 76 -14.50 6.85 0.63
N GLN A 77 -13.42 7.45 1.16
CA GLN A 77 -13.25 7.52 2.60
C GLN A 77 -14.31 8.44 3.23
N PRO A 78 -14.98 8.00 4.30
CA PRO A 78 -15.90 8.88 5.01
C PRO A 78 -15.12 10.07 5.59
N PRO A 79 -15.77 11.25 5.73
CA PRO A 79 -15.13 12.40 6.32
C PRO A 79 -14.57 12.04 7.71
N PRO A 80 -13.39 12.55 8.07
CA PRO A 80 -12.78 12.25 9.35
C PRO A 80 -13.75 12.67 10.47
N ASN A 81 -14.22 11.69 11.24
CA ASN A 81 -15.07 11.98 12.38
C ASN A 81 -14.20 12.66 13.45
N PRO A 82 -14.49 13.92 13.85
CA PRO A 82 -13.69 14.64 14.83
C PRO A 82 -13.64 13.94 16.20
N ASN A 83 -14.57 13.03 16.48
CA ASN A 83 -14.63 12.25 17.73
C ASN A 83 -13.93 10.89 17.69
N ARG A 84 -13.29 10.50 16.58
CA ARG A 84 -12.44 9.29 16.59
C ARG A 84 -11.10 9.64 17.22
N SER A 85 -11.03 9.54 18.55
CA SER A 85 -9.76 9.38 19.24
C SER A 85 -8.98 8.27 18.54
N LYS A 86 -7.79 8.60 18.00
CA LYS A 86 -6.87 7.58 17.47
C LYS A 86 -6.79 6.47 18.51
N PRO A 87 -7.01 5.18 18.16
CA PRO A 87 -6.79 4.13 19.12
C PRO A 87 -5.33 4.28 19.56
N LEU A 88 -5.13 4.72 20.79
CA LEU A 88 -3.83 4.64 21.41
C LEU A 88 -3.55 3.15 21.38
N ILE A 89 -2.58 2.74 20.55
CA ILE A 89 -1.94 1.45 20.71
C ILE A 89 -1.29 1.56 22.09
N ARG A 90 -2.06 1.27 23.15
CA ARG A 90 -1.51 0.96 24.45
C ARG A 90 -0.80 -0.36 24.22
N LEU A 91 0.45 -0.27 23.77
CA LEU A 91 1.44 -1.28 24.04
C LEU A 91 1.40 -1.44 25.55
N LYS A 92 0.57 -2.36 26.04
CA LYS A 92 0.64 -2.81 27.42
C LYS A 92 2.09 -3.27 27.57
N PRO A 93 2.91 -2.67 28.45
CA PRO A 93 4.25 -3.15 28.64
C PRO A 93 4.13 -4.63 28.94
N ILE A 94 4.73 -5.48 28.11
CA ILE A 94 4.80 -6.92 28.37
C ILE A 94 5.41 -7.01 29.77
N PRO A 95 4.71 -7.58 30.77
CA PRO A 95 5.35 -7.83 32.06
C PRO A 95 6.54 -8.72 31.76
N ARG A 96 7.77 -8.23 32.00
CA ARG A 96 8.98 -9.04 31.91
C ARG A 96 8.99 -10.01 33.09
N ALA A 97 8.07 -10.96 33.07
CA ALA A 97 8.05 -12.07 34.00
C ALA A 97 8.99 -13.14 33.42
N PRO A 98 10.07 -13.52 34.11
CA PRO A 98 11.07 -14.48 33.61
C PRO A 98 10.55 -15.90 33.38
N HIS A 99 9.25 -16.15 33.61
CA HIS A 99 8.59 -17.46 33.53
C HIS A 99 7.45 -17.51 32.49
N LEU A 100 7.26 -16.46 31.68
CA LEU A 100 6.25 -16.50 30.61
C LEU A 100 6.90 -16.88 29.28
N CYS A 101 6.53 -18.06 28.77
CA CYS A 101 6.82 -18.46 27.39
C CYS A 101 5.85 -17.72 26.45
N ALA A 102 6.38 -16.87 25.56
CA ALA A 102 5.59 -16.26 24.51
C ALA A 102 5.44 -17.26 23.34
N ILE A 103 4.23 -17.78 23.15
CA ILE A 103 3.89 -18.60 21.99
C ILE A 103 3.16 -17.70 20.98
N PHE A 104 3.77 -17.48 19.83
CA PHE A 104 3.14 -16.79 18.70
C PHE A 104 2.43 -17.84 17.85
N THR A 105 1.14 -18.03 18.09
CA THR A 105 0.32 -18.85 17.20
C THR A 105 0.00 -18.04 15.95
N ASP A 106 0.63 -18.38 14.83
CA ASP A 106 0.29 -17.87 13.50
C ASP A 106 -1.13 -18.34 13.17
N ALA A 107 -2.11 -17.47 13.41
CA ALA A 107 -3.47 -17.68 12.95
C ALA A 107 -3.51 -17.32 11.47
N ALA A 108 -3.18 -18.28 10.60
CA ALA A 108 -3.53 -18.23 9.19
C ALA A 108 -5.04 -18.49 9.08
N TRP A 109 -5.79 -17.45 8.71
CA TRP A 109 -7.23 -17.56 8.46
C TRP A 109 -7.45 -18.38 7.19
N ASN A 110 -8.35 -19.37 7.28
CA ASN A 110 -8.84 -20.20 6.16
C ASN A 110 -10.09 -19.57 5.56
#